data_AF-A0A090ED08-F1
#
_entry.id   AF-A0A090ED08-F1
#
_cell.length_a   1.000
_cell.length_b   1.000
_cell.length_c   1.000
_cell.angle_alpha   90.00
_cell.angle_beta   90.00
_cell.angle_gamma   90.00
#
_symmetry.space_group_name_H-M   'P 1'
#
loop_
_entity.id
_entity.type
_entity.pdbx_description
1 polymer ?
#
loop_
_entity_poly.entity_id
_entity_poly.type
_entity_poly.pdbx_seq_one_letter_code
_entity_poly.pdbx_strand_id
1 'polypeptide(L)'
;MRQERTVQASIFEVFATHEIGHELKAMSRWLDEHRDLLGLVARDLVRIGVKATGRQGLPAEAVLRCALLKQYRQLSYKELAFHLEDSASFRAFARLPWSWSPQKSALQKTISAIRAETWEQINRALLVGARQTKLEDGAVVRLDSTSTSALMHEPSDSSLLWDAVRIMVRLLKRADALIGGAGLEWRDHCRAAKKRAHKIQFTRGRPNRVQLYRELIAITRQTLVHLKQASEQLAVASTAPIAAWQVQVRHYRPLVERIIRQSERRVLAGEPVPAGEKLVSLFEPHADIIVKGSRAPSMDTNST
;
A
#
# COMPACT_ATOMS: atom_id res chain seq x y z
N MET A 1 4.42 23.71 -24.47
CA MET A 1 5.66 24.41 -24.06
C MET A 1 5.54 24.69 -22.57
N ARG A 2 6.51 24.27 -21.77
CA ARG A 2 6.59 24.60 -20.34
C ARG A 2 7.96 25.21 -20.12
N GLN A 3 7.98 26.36 -19.46
CA GLN A 3 9.22 26.97 -19.02
C GLN A 3 9.69 26.26 -17.76
N GLU A 4 11.01 26.12 -17.59
CA GLU A 4 11.55 25.54 -16.35
C GLU A 4 11.37 26.51 -15.17
N ARG A 5 11.43 27.82 -15.46
CA ARG A 5 11.45 28.90 -14.47
C ARG A 5 10.53 30.06 -14.86
N THR A 6 10.01 30.77 -13.86
CA THR A 6 9.44 32.12 -14.04
C THR A 6 10.58 33.15 -14.04
N VAL A 7 10.87 33.74 -15.21
CA VAL A 7 12.03 34.66 -15.41
C VAL A 7 11.86 35.99 -14.66
N GLN A 8 10.63 36.38 -14.33
CA GLN A 8 10.32 37.61 -13.61
C GLN A 8 9.81 37.26 -12.21
N ALA A 9 10.68 37.39 -11.20
CA ALA A 9 10.24 37.42 -9.81
C ALA A 9 9.28 38.62 -9.69
N SER A 10 8.02 38.33 -9.39
CA SER A 10 7.08 39.37 -9.00
C SER A 10 7.71 40.15 -7.85
N ILE A 11 7.82 41.46 -8.00
CA ILE A 11 8.19 42.48 -6.98
C ILE A 11 7.35 42.41 -5.69
N PHE A 12 6.48 41.40 -5.56
CA PHE A 12 5.57 41.14 -4.46
C PHE A 12 5.82 39.74 -3.84
N GLU A 13 7.06 39.41 -3.49
CA GLU A 13 7.37 38.30 -2.58
C GLU A 13 6.91 38.64 -1.14
N VAL A 14 5.60 38.83 -0.97
CA VAL A 14 4.98 39.18 0.30
C VAL A 14 4.67 37.88 1.05
N PHE A 15 5.63 37.45 1.85
CA PHE A 15 5.41 36.46 2.89
C PHE A 15 4.83 37.16 4.13
N ALA A 16 3.82 36.56 4.73
CA ALA A 16 3.25 37.03 5.99
C ALA A 16 4.31 36.98 7.10
N THR A 17 4.15 37.84 8.10
CA THR A 17 5.09 37.99 9.24
C THR A 17 4.90 36.94 10.33
N HIS A 18 3.87 36.10 10.22
CA HIS A 18 3.64 35.00 11.15
C HIS A 18 4.51 33.78 10.79
N GLU A 19 4.64 32.84 11.73
CA GLU A 19 5.49 31.63 11.65
C GLU A 19 5.45 30.92 10.29
N ILE A 20 4.24 30.59 9.81
CA ILE A 20 4.06 29.92 8.49
C ILE A 20 4.69 30.73 7.34
N GLY A 21 4.60 32.06 7.36
CA GLY A 21 5.19 32.90 6.31
C GLY A 21 6.71 32.87 6.36
N HIS A 22 7.31 32.84 7.56
CA HIS A 22 8.74 32.66 7.74
C HIS A 22 9.23 31.28 7.25
N GLU A 23 8.50 30.22 7.57
CA GLU A 23 8.81 28.86 7.08
C GLU A 23 8.77 28.79 5.56
N LEU A 24 7.70 29.29 4.93
CA LEU A 24 7.59 29.32 3.47
C LEU A 24 8.69 30.15 2.82
N LYS A 25 9.11 31.25 3.45
CA LYS A 25 10.24 32.06 2.98
C LYS A 25 11.56 31.29 3.05
N ALA A 26 11.81 30.55 4.13
CA ALA A 26 13.00 29.72 4.28
C ALA A 26 13.01 28.58 3.24
N MET A 27 11.89 27.85 3.11
CA MET A 27 11.72 26.81 2.09
C MET A 27 11.92 27.36 0.66
N SER A 28 11.39 28.56 0.38
CA SER A 28 11.55 29.21 -0.92
C SER A 28 13.01 29.51 -1.23
N ARG A 29 13.77 30.04 -0.27
CA ARG A 29 15.21 30.33 -0.43
C ARG A 29 16.00 29.06 -0.70
N TRP A 30 15.72 28.00 0.05
CA TRP A 30 16.38 26.71 -0.17
C TRP A 30 16.14 26.19 -1.60
N LEU A 31 14.89 26.26 -2.09
CA LEU A 31 14.57 25.87 -3.47
C LEU A 31 15.24 26.78 -4.52
N ASP A 32 15.50 28.04 -4.19
CA ASP A 32 16.20 28.97 -5.09
C ASP A 32 17.69 28.68 -5.24
N GLU A 33 18.30 28.07 -4.23
CA GLU A 33 19.69 27.61 -4.22
C GLU A 33 19.83 26.25 -4.94
N HIS A 34 18.81 25.39 -4.89
CA HIS A 34 18.81 24.03 -5.45
C HIS A 34 18.07 23.97 -6.80
N ARG A 35 18.52 24.79 -7.77
CA ARG A 35 17.87 24.94 -9.09
C ARG A 35 17.99 23.71 -9.99
N ASP A 36 19.00 22.89 -9.76
CA ASP A 36 19.23 21.61 -10.42
C ASP A 36 18.04 20.65 -10.27
N LEU A 37 17.31 20.74 -9.15
CA LEU A 37 16.10 19.95 -8.91
C LEU A 37 14.96 20.26 -9.89
N LEU A 38 14.91 21.49 -10.43
CA LEU A 38 13.87 21.90 -11.39
C LEU A 38 13.99 21.13 -12.71
N GLY A 39 15.21 20.78 -13.11
CA GLY A 39 15.46 19.98 -14.33
C GLY A 39 14.88 18.56 -14.21
N LEU A 40 14.91 17.97 -13.01
CA LEU A 40 14.30 16.67 -12.74
C LEU A 40 12.79 16.71 -12.95
N VAL A 41 12.14 17.70 -12.32
CA VAL A 41 10.69 17.91 -12.41
C VAL A 41 10.29 18.26 -13.85
N ALA A 42 11.07 19.09 -14.54
CA ALA A 42 10.80 19.45 -15.93
C ALA A 42 10.76 18.21 -16.85
N ARG A 43 11.69 17.25 -16.67
CA ARG A 43 11.71 16.00 -17.44
C ARG A 43 10.42 15.18 -17.28
N ASP A 44 9.89 15.08 -16.07
CA ASP A 44 8.63 14.37 -15.81
C ASP A 44 7.41 15.07 -16.41
N LEU A 45 7.48 16.39 -16.50
CA LEU A 45 6.42 17.25 -16.99
C LEU A 45 6.36 17.35 -18.52
N VAL A 46 7.45 17.01 -19.22
CA VAL A 46 7.52 16.99 -20.68
C VAL A 46 6.83 15.73 -21.22
N ARG A 47 5.86 15.94 -22.13
CA ARG A 47 5.26 14.84 -22.90
C ARG A 47 5.99 14.70 -24.22
N ILE A 48 6.64 13.55 -24.43
CA ILE A 48 7.30 13.19 -25.69
C ILE A 48 6.21 13.07 -26.78
N GLY A 49 6.39 13.72 -27.94
CA GLY A 49 5.57 13.51 -29.13
C GLY A 49 4.37 14.45 -29.36
N VAL A 50 4.25 15.57 -28.63
CA VAL A 50 3.12 16.52 -28.83
C VAL A 50 3.59 17.82 -29.49
N LYS A 51 3.00 18.17 -30.65
CA LYS A 51 3.22 19.46 -31.32
C LYS A 51 2.86 20.62 -30.38
N ALA A 52 3.69 21.67 -30.34
CA ALA A 52 3.55 22.79 -29.42
C ALA A 52 2.49 23.81 -29.89
N THR A 53 1.22 23.43 -29.93
CA THR A 53 0.12 24.26 -30.48
C THR A 53 -0.91 24.71 -29.44
N GLY A 54 -0.58 24.71 -28.14
CA GLY A 54 -1.51 25.06 -27.05
C GLY A 54 -0.94 26.01 -25.98
N ARG A 55 -1.80 26.43 -25.03
CA ARG A 55 -1.44 27.29 -23.89
C ARG A 55 -0.19 26.77 -23.15
N GLN A 56 0.66 27.71 -22.71
CA GLN A 56 1.81 27.39 -21.86
C GLN A 56 1.32 26.78 -20.55
N GLY A 57 1.85 25.61 -20.20
CA GLY A 57 1.52 24.95 -18.93
C GLY A 57 2.27 25.59 -17.76
N LEU A 58 1.88 25.26 -16.53
CA LEU A 58 2.57 25.74 -15.33
C LEU A 58 4.08 25.45 -15.42
N PRO A 59 4.95 26.41 -15.05
CA PRO A 59 6.39 26.18 -14.98
C PRO A 59 6.71 25.03 -14.04
N ALA A 60 7.80 24.30 -14.31
CA ALA A 60 8.22 23.17 -13.47
C ALA A 60 8.42 23.59 -12.01
N GLU A 61 9.00 24.76 -11.80
CA GLU A 61 9.12 25.41 -10.49
C GLU A 61 7.78 25.61 -9.79
N ALA A 62 6.79 26.20 -10.47
CA ALA A 62 5.48 26.42 -9.87
C ALA A 62 4.78 25.10 -9.52
N VAL A 63 4.95 24.06 -10.35
CA VAL A 63 4.39 22.72 -10.08
C VAL A 63 5.02 22.10 -8.83
N LEU A 64 6.36 22.12 -8.72
CA LEU A 64 7.06 21.59 -7.55
C LEU A 64 6.65 22.32 -6.27
N ARG A 65 6.59 23.65 -6.31
CA ARG A 65 6.22 24.46 -5.15
C ARG A 65 4.76 24.24 -4.74
N CYS A 66 3.84 24.12 -5.69
CA CYS A 66 2.46 23.71 -5.40
C CYS A 66 2.38 22.30 -4.78
N ALA A 67 3.20 21.36 -5.25
CA ALA A 67 3.26 20.01 -4.70
C ALA A 67 3.79 20.00 -3.26
N LEU A 68 4.82 20.79 -2.97
CA LEU A 68 5.36 20.95 -1.62
C LEU A 68 4.35 21.61 -0.67
N LEU A 69 3.64 22.67 -1.09
CA LEU A 69 2.56 23.26 -0.30
C LEU A 69 1.47 22.24 0.03
N LYS A 70 1.09 21.44 -0.98
CA LYS A 70 0.09 20.39 -0.80
C LYS A 70 0.53 19.40 0.28
N GLN A 71 1.78 18.97 0.26
CA GLN A 71 2.30 17.97 1.21
C GLN A 71 2.53 18.57 2.60
N TYR A 72 3.15 19.74 2.68
CA TYR A 72 3.47 20.44 3.91
C TYR A 72 2.22 20.72 4.76
N ARG A 73 1.08 21.05 4.12
CA ARG A 73 -0.19 21.32 4.81
C ARG A 73 -1.23 20.20 4.67
N GLN A 74 -0.85 19.07 4.07
CA GLN A 74 -1.74 17.92 3.81
C GLN A 74 -3.06 18.29 3.11
N LEU A 75 -2.99 19.22 2.15
CA LEU A 75 -4.17 19.77 1.48
C LEU A 75 -4.71 18.82 0.40
N SER A 76 -6.03 18.80 0.26
CA SER A 76 -6.67 18.32 -0.96
C SER A 76 -6.39 19.28 -2.13
N TYR A 77 -6.54 18.80 -3.36
CA TYR A 77 -6.36 19.66 -4.54
C TYR A 77 -7.40 20.81 -4.62
N LYS A 78 -8.55 20.68 -3.94
CA LYS A 78 -9.55 21.74 -3.87
C LYS A 78 -9.09 22.85 -2.92
N GLU A 79 -8.64 22.46 -1.72
CA GLU A 79 -8.10 23.41 -0.72
C GLU A 79 -6.82 24.08 -1.23
N LEU A 80 -5.95 23.35 -1.93
CA LEU A 80 -4.77 23.94 -2.55
C LEU A 80 -5.15 25.04 -3.55
N ALA A 81 -6.13 24.79 -4.44
CA ALA A 81 -6.59 25.80 -5.38
C ALA A 81 -7.16 27.04 -4.67
N PHE A 82 -7.97 26.82 -3.63
CA PHE A 82 -8.53 27.88 -2.80
C PHE A 82 -7.44 28.73 -2.14
N HIS A 83 -6.47 28.11 -1.46
CA HIS A 83 -5.42 28.85 -0.76
C HIS A 83 -4.44 29.57 -1.70
N LEU A 84 -4.21 29.06 -2.92
CA LEU A 84 -3.41 29.77 -3.93
C LEU A 84 -4.09 31.03 -4.47
N GLU A 85 -5.42 31.10 -4.37
CA GLU A 85 -6.23 32.27 -4.73
C GLU A 85 -6.36 33.25 -3.57
N ASP A 86 -6.55 32.73 -2.35
CA ASP A 86 -6.85 33.52 -1.14
C ASP A 86 -5.60 34.03 -0.39
N SER A 87 -4.49 33.26 -0.38
CA SER A 87 -3.30 33.60 0.40
C SER A 87 -2.16 34.15 -0.45
N ALA A 88 -1.79 35.41 -0.21
CA ALA A 88 -0.62 36.04 -0.83
C ALA A 88 0.68 35.28 -0.57
N SER A 89 0.87 34.71 0.63
CA SER A 89 2.06 33.94 0.98
C SER A 89 2.17 32.62 0.23
N PHE A 90 1.06 31.90 0.07
CA PHE A 90 1.06 30.65 -0.68
C PHE A 90 1.27 30.91 -2.16
N ARG A 91 0.68 31.99 -2.68
CA ARG A 91 0.87 32.41 -4.07
C ARG A 91 2.30 32.87 -4.35
N ALA A 92 2.88 33.65 -3.44
CA ALA A 92 4.28 34.07 -3.49
C ALA A 92 5.22 32.86 -3.44
N PHE A 93 4.98 31.93 -2.50
CA PHE A 93 5.73 30.68 -2.45
C PHE A 93 5.62 29.92 -3.77
N ALA A 94 4.42 29.69 -4.29
CA ALA A 94 4.20 28.94 -5.54
C ALA A 94 4.71 29.63 -6.81
N ARG A 95 5.21 30.88 -6.73
CA ARG A 95 5.65 31.71 -7.88
C ARG A 95 4.59 31.83 -8.97
N LEU A 96 3.34 31.93 -8.56
CA LEU A 96 2.21 32.10 -9.47
C LEU A 96 1.94 33.59 -9.72
N PRO A 97 1.92 34.04 -10.99
CA PRO A 97 1.49 35.40 -11.33
C PRO A 97 0.04 35.67 -10.89
N TRP A 98 -0.28 36.89 -10.48
CA TRP A 98 -1.65 37.31 -10.10
C TRP A 98 -2.69 37.08 -11.21
N SER A 99 -2.28 37.13 -12.47
CA SER A 99 -3.14 36.86 -13.62
C SER A 99 -3.52 35.38 -13.79
N TRP A 100 -2.95 34.47 -12.98
CA TRP A 100 -3.12 33.04 -13.17
C TRP A 100 -3.41 32.26 -11.89
N SER A 101 -4.66 31.82 -11.72
CA SER A 101 -5.08 30.93 -10.62
C SER A 101 -5.38 29.52 -11.17
N PRO A 102 -4.54 28.51 -10.85
CA PRO A 102 -4.72 27.15 -11.38
C PRO A 102 -5.89 26.43 -10.70
N GLN A 103 -6.77 25.86 -11.51
CA GLN A 103 -7.90 25.08 -11.02
C GLN A 103 -7.47 23.70 -10.48
N LYS A 104 -8.29 23.11 -9.60
CA LYS A 104 -8.07 21.78 -8.99
C LYS A 104 -7.60 20.71 -10.00
N SER A 105 -8.25 20.61 -11.15
CA SER A 105 -7.92 19.61 -12.18
C SER A 105 -6.53 19.83 -12.82
N ALA A 106 -6.13 21.09 -13.00
CA ALA A 106 -4.82 21.45 -13.53
C ALA A 106 -3.71 21.11 -12.53
N LEU A 107 -3.92 21.46 -11.25
CA LEU A 107 -3.01 21.10 -10.15
C LEU A 107 -2.85 19.59 -10.02
N GLN A 108 -3.96 18.85 -9.98
CA GLN A 108 -3.93 17.38 -9.89
C GLN A 108 -3.16 16.77 -11.05
N LYS A 109 -3.47 17.16 -12.29
CA LYS A 109 -2.82 16.62 -13.49
C LYS A 109 -1.32 16.91 -13.58
N THR A 110 -0.89 18.06 -13.05
CA THR A 110 0.52 18.47 -13.12
C THR A 110 1.34 17.90 -11.97
N ILE A 111 0.82 17.93 -10.75
CA ILE A 111 1.49 17.38 -9.56
C ILE A 111 1.59 15.85 -9.66
N SER A 112 0.53 15.17 -10.11
CA SER A 112 0.55 13.71 -10.27
C SER A 112 1.45 13.22 -11.41
N ALA A 113 2.04 14.11 -12.20
CA ALA A 113 2.99 13.75 -13.25
C ALA A 113 4.42 13.62 -12.72
N ILE A 114 4.72 14.18 -11.54
CA ILE A 114 6.01 14.01 -10.87
C ILE A 114 6.11 12.55 -10.41
N ARG A 115 7.15 11.86 -10.87
CA ARG A 115 7.33 10.43 -10.60
C ARG A 115 7.90 10.20 -9.21
N ALA A 116 7.71 8.99 -8.69
CA ALA A 116 8.23 8.59 -7.38
C ALA A 116 9.76 8.70 -7.34
N GLU A 117 10.45 8.34 -8.42
CA GLU A 117 11.91 8.40 -8.53
C GLU A 117 12.44 9.84 -8.48
N THR A 118 11.66 10.80 -8.99
CA THR A 118 11.99 12.24 -8.92
C THR A 118 11.79 12.77 -7.51
N TRP A 119 10.70 12.38 -6.83
CA TRP A 119 10.51 12.70 -5.41
C TRP A 119 11.62 12.16 -4.54
N GLU A 120 12.05 10.92 -4.77
CA GLU A 120 13.15 10.30 -4.04
C GLU A 120 14.46 11.10 -4.23
N GLN A 121 14.77 11.51 -5.46
CA GLN A 121 15.97 12.32 -5.74
C GLN A 121 15.92 13.68 -5.05
N ILE A 122 14.77 14.35 -5.05
CA ILE A 122 14.58 15.63 -4.33
C ILE A 122 14.80 15.44 -2.82
N ASN A 123 14.22 14.39 -2.23
CA ASN A 123 14.41 14.08 -0.82
C ASN A 123 15.87 13.75 -0.49
N ARG A 124 16.57 13.00 -1.36
CA ARG A 124 18.00 12.71 -1.20
C ARG A 124 18.84 13.99 -1.21
N ALA A 125 18.55 14.93 -2.11
CA ALA A 125 19.24 16.22 -2.15
C ALA A 125 19.04 17.01 -0.84
N LEU A 126 17.82 17.03 -0.31
CA LEU A 126 17.49 17.65 0.97
C LEU A 126 18.27 17.01 2.13
N LEU A 127 18.33 15.67 2.19
CA LEU A 127 19.08 14.95 3.22
C LEU A 127 20.60 15.21 3.14
N VAL A 128 21.16 15.29 1.93
CA VAL A 128 22.58 15.62 1.74
C VAL A 128 22.87 17.03 2.28
N GLY A 129 22.02 18.02 1.99
CA GLY A 129 22.14 19.37 2.53
C GLY A 129 21.99 19.43 4.06
N ALA A 130 21.04 18.70 4.63
CA ALA A 130 20.84 18.60 6.08
C ALA A 130 22.05 17.96 6.78
N ARG A 131 22.67 16.95 6.15
CA ARG A 131 23.88 16.31 6.68
C ARG A 131 25.09 17.23 6.66
N GLN A 132 25.28 17.99 5.59
CA GLN A 132 26.37 18.97 5.47
C GLN A 132 26.25 20.10 6.49
N THR A 133 25.03 20.53 6.79
CA THR A 133 24.73 21.55 7.81
C THR A 133 24.64 20.99 9.23
N LYS A 134 24.88 19.68 9.42
CA LYS A 134 24.77 18.94 10.70
C LYS A 134 23.41 19.07 11.38
N LEU A 135 22.36 19.30 10.60
CA LEU A 135 20.99 19.42 11.10
C LEU A 135 20.39 18.05 11.39
N GLU A 136 20.53 17.10 10.45
CA GLU A 136 20.09 15.70 10.59
C GLU A 136 20.97 14.76 9.75
N ASP A 137 21.23 13.55 10.25
CA ASP A 137 22.07 12.53 9.55
C ASP A 137 21.25 11.65 8.59
N GLY A 138 19.91 11.74 8.62
CA GLY A 138 19.01 10.97 7.75
C GLY A 138 19.00 9.45 8.00
N ALA A 139 19.74 8.97 9.01
CA ALA A 139 19.85 7.54 9.35
C ALA A 139 18.57 6.94 9.94
N VAL A 140 17.66 7.79 10.44
CA VAL A 140 16.40 7.38 11.08
C VAL A 140 15.25 8.17 10.48
N VAL A 141 14.38 7.50 9.72
CA VAL A 141 13.12 8.09 9.24
C VAL A 141 12.04 7.78 10.26
N ARG A 142 11.53 8.81 10.94
CA ARG A 142 10.28 8.71 11.72
C ARG A 142 9.11 8.90 10.77
N LEU A 143 8.44 7.80 10.44
CA LEU A 143 7.18 7.80 9.69
C LEU A 143 6.00 7.75 10.67
N ASP A 144 5.19 8.80 10.70
CA ASP A 144 3.85 8.75 11.31
C ASP A 144 2.91 7.99 10.36
N SER A 145 2.94 6.66 10.44
CA SER A 145 1.99 5.82 9.71
C SER A 145 0.60 5.95 10.34
N THR A 146 -0.33 6.61 9.66
CA THR A 146 -1.77 6.43 9.93
C THR A 146 -2.21 5.13 9.31
N SER A 147 -2.43 4.09 10.12
CA SER A 147 -3.01 2.87 9.61
C SER A 147 -4.49 3.08 9.29
N THR A 148 -4.86 2.86 8.04
CA THR A 148 -6.25 2.62 7.68
C THR A 148 -6.55 1.17 8.00
N SER A 149 -7.44 0.93 8.96
CA SER A 149 -7.93 -0.41 9.28
C SER A 149 -8.35 -1.13 8.00
N ALA A 150 -7.64 -2.18 7.62
CA ALA A 150 -8.18 -3.12 6.66
C ALA A 150 -9.46 -3.71 7.26
N LEU A 151 -10.49 -3.94 6.44
CA LEU A 151 -11.77 -4.50 6.87
C LEU A 151 -11.63 -6.00 7.19
N MET A 152 -10.71 -6.35 8.08
CA MET A 152 -10.33 -7.71 8.42
C MET A 152 -10.47 -7.92 9.93
N HIS A 153 -11.17 -9.00 10.31
CA HIS A 153 -11.20 -9.49 11.67
C HIS A 153 -9.78 -9.86 12.12
N GLU A 154 -9.40 -9.61 13.38
CA GLU A 154 -8.10 -9.97 13.93
C GLU A 154 -7.77 -11.44 13.60
N PRO A 155 -6.79 -11.74 12.71
CA PRO A 155 -6.55 -13.10 12.26
C PRO A 155 -5.92 -13.93 13.37
N SER A 156 -6.79 -14.70 14.01
CA SER A 156 -6.43 -15.87 14.80
C SER A 156 -5.98 -17.00 13.87
N ASP A 157 -5.09 -17.89 14.35
CA ASP A 157 -4.72 -19.07 13.57
C ASP A 157 -5.95 -19.96 13.26
N SER A 158 -6.99 -19.94 14.11
CA SER A 158 -8.25 -20.64 13.87
C SER A 158 -9.09 -20.04 12.74
N SER A 159 -9.10 -18.71 12.57
CA SER A 159 -9.81 -18.06 11.47
C SER A 159 -9.06 -18.28 10.15
N LEU A 160 -7.73 -18.20 10.16
CA LEU A 160 -6.90 -18.49 8.99
C LEU A 160 -7.06 -19.93 8.50
N LEU A 161 -7.07 -20.91 9.41
CA LEU A 161 -7.32 -22.32 9.05
C LEU A 161 -8.73 -22.54 8.47
N TRP A 162 -9.74 -21.82 8.98
CA TRP A 162 -11.09 -21.89 8.42
C TRP A 162 -11.18 -21.25 7.04
N ASP A 163 -10.58 -20.08 6.84
CA ASP A 163 -10.52 -19.41 5.53
C ASP A 163 -9.77 -20.29 4.50
N ALA A 164 -8.70 -20.97 4.92
CA ALA A 164 -7.98 -21.96 4.11
C ALA A 164 -8.91 -23.09 3.65
N VAL A 165 -9.68 -23.69 4.56
CA VAL A 165 -10.66 -24.72 4.18
C VAL A 165 -11.71 -24.16 3.23
N ARG A 166 -12.22 -22.95 3.47
CA ARG A 166 -13.26 -22.32 2.64
C ARG A 166 -12.78 -22.09 1.20
N ILE A 167 -11.55 -21.58 1.01
CA ILE A 167 -11.01 -21.36 -0.34
C ILE A 167 -10.75 -22.69 -1.07
N MET A 168 -10.20 -23.69 -0.36
CA MET A 168 -9.96 -25.02 -0.96
C MET A 168 -11.26 -25.72 -1.35
N VAL A 169 -12.31 -25.66 -0.50
CA VAL A 169 -13.64 -26.19 -0.81
C VAL A 169 -14.26 -25.49 -2.03
N ARG A 170 -14.11 -24.16 -2.14
CA ARG A 170 -14.56 -23.42 -3.33
C ARG A 170 -13.83 -23.88 -4.60
N LEU A 171 -12.52 -24.13 -4.52
CA LEU A 171 -11.74 -24.66 -5.63
C LEU A 171 -12.15 -26.09 -5.99
N LEU A 172 -12.39 -26.96 -5.00
CA LEU A 172 -12.88 -28.33 -5.22
C LEU A 172 -14.26 -28.35 -5.91
N LYS A 173 -15.19 -27.49 -5.50
CA LYS A 173 -16.50 -27.34 -6.19
C LYS A 173 -16.35 -26.92 -7.65
N ARG A 174 -15.39 -26.03 -7.95
CA ARG A 174 -15.09 -25.64 -9.33
C ARG A 174 -14.47 -26.80 -10.12
N ALA A 175 -13.57 -27.56 -9.50
CA ALA A 175 -12.96 -28.73 -10.12
C ALA A 175 -14.02 -29.78 -10.47
N ASP A 176 -14.94 -30.06 -9.55
CA ASP A 176 -16.03 -31.00 -9.76
C ASP A 176 -16.94 -30.59 -10.93
N ALA A 177 -17.28 -29.30 -11.03
CA ALA A 177 -18.01 -28.75 -12.17
C ALA A 177 -17.24 -28.86 -13.50
N LEU A 178 -15.91 -28.77 -13.49
CA LEU A 178 -15.07 -28.92 -14.68
C LEU A 178 -14.94 -30.37 -15.14
N ILE A 179 -15.04 -31.34 -14.21
CA ILE A 179 -14.97 -32.79 -14.49
C ILE A 179 -16.37 -33.35 -14.85
N GLY A 180 -17.43 -32.57 -14.68
CA GLY A 180 -18.82 -33.00 -14.94
C GLY A 180 -19.46 -33.74 -13.77
N GLY A 181 -19.02 -33.50 -12.54
CA GLY A 181 -19.69 -33.96 -11.30
C GLY A 181 -19.52 -35.45 -10.94
N ALA A 182 -18.83 -36.24 -11.76
CA ALA A 182 -18.76 -37.70 -11.62
C ALA A 182 -17.37 -38.26 -11.26
N GLY A 183 -16.35 -37.40 -11.10
CA GLY A 183 -14.95 -37.88 -11.05
C GLY A 183 -14.17 -37.58 -9.76
N LEU A 184 -14.65 -36.68 -8.90
CA LEU A 184 -13.88 -36.27 -7.72
C LEU A 184 -14.52 -36.74 -6.41
N GLU A 185 -13.91 -37.74 -5.78
CA GLU A 185 -14.31 -38.14 -4.43
C GLU A 185 -13.71 -37.18 -3.40
N TRP A 186 -14.53 -36.25 -2.88
CA TRP A 186 -14.13 -35.36 -1.79
C TRP A 186 -15.32 -35.05 -0.86
N ARG A 187 -15.01 -34.59 0.35
CA ARG A 187 -16.03 -34.21 1.35
C ARG A 187 -15.95 -32.72 1.67
N ASP A 188 -17.11 -32.07 1.78
CA ASP A 188 -17.20 -30.67 2.21
C ASP A 188 -16.94 -30.54 3.71
N HIS A 189 -15.69 -30.25 4.06
CA HIS A 189 -15.25 -30.03 5.43
C HIS A 189 -15.53 -28.62 5.95
N CYS A 190 -16.16 -27.72 5.18
CA CYS A 190 -16.32 -26.31 5.54
C CYS A 190 -17.17 -26.13 6.82
N ARG A 191 -18.24 -26.93 6.99
CA ARG A 191 -19.07 -26.94 8.20
C ARG A 191 -18.28 -27.41 9.43
N ALA A 192 -17.50 -28.49 9.28
CA ALA A 192 -16.69 -29.04 10.37
C ALA A 192 -15.60 -28.03 10.79
N ALA A 193 -14.88 -27.44 9.83
CA ALA A 193 -13.88 -26.42 10.08
C ALA A 193 -14.46 -25.19 10.78
N LYS A 194 -15.59 -24.65 10.31
CA LYS A 194 -16.29 -23.52 10.94
C LYS A 194 -16.65 -23.83 12.40
N LYS A 195 -17.24 -25.00 12.65
CA LYS A 195 -17.64 -25.43 14.00
C LYS A 195 -16.43 -25.52 14.95
N ARG A 196 -15.29 -26.04 14.46
CA ARG A 196 -14.05 -26.13 15.25
C ARG A 196 -13.40 -24.76 15.49
N ALA A 197 -13.30 -23.92 14.46
CA ALA A 197 -12.78 -22.56 14.61
C ALA A 197 -13.60 -21.74 15.61
N HIS A 198 -14.93 -21.81 15.54
CA HIS A 198 -15.81 -21.16 16.52
C HIS A 198 -15.61 -21.74 17.93
N LYS A 199 -15.56 -23.08 18.09
CA LYS A 199 -15.34 -23.69 19.41
C LYS A 199 -14.00 -23.27 20.02
N ILE A 200 -12.95 -23.10 19.22
CA ILE A 200 -11.65 -22.61 19.66
C ILE A 200 -11.74 -21.21 20.27
N GLN A 201 -12.51 -20.30 19.66
CA GLN A 201 -12.66 -18.92 20.14
C GLN A 201 -13.26 -18.86 21.56
N PHE A 202 -14.19 -19.75 21.88
CA PHE A 202 -14.88 -19.78 23.18
C PHE A 202 -14.28 -20.78 24.18
N THR A 203 -13.25 -21.56 23.80
CA THR A 203 -12.62 -22.52 24.70
C THR A 203 -11.56 -21.86 25.57
N ARG A 204 -11.75 -21.93 26.89
CA ARG A 204 -10.75 -21.52 27.88
C ARG A 204 -9.85 -22.70 28.25
N GLY A 205 -8.57 -22.43 28.51
CA GLY A 205 -7.58 -23.44 28.89
C GLY A 205 -6.82 -24.05 27.70
N ARG A 206 -5.49 -24.15 27.85
CA ARG A 206 -4.57 -24.61 26.80
C ARG A 206 -4.82 -26.05 26.33
N PRO A 207 -5.05 -27.06 27.20
CA PRO A 207 -5.14 -28.46 26.77
C PRO A 207 -6.31 -28.73 25.80
N ASN A 208 -7.50 -28.24 26.16
CA ASN A 208 -8.70 -28.39 25.33
C ASN A 208 -8.60 -27.61 24.03
N ARG A 209 -7.99 -26.42 24.06
CA ARG A 209 -7.75 -25.60 22.87
C ARG A 209 -6.78 -26.29 21.91
N VAL A 210 -5.67 -26.85 22.40
CA VAL A 210 -4.68 -27.59 21.60
C VAL A 210 -5.33 -28.77 20.88
N GLN A 211 -6.19 -29.54 21.56
CA GLN A 211 -6.89 -30.65 20.93
C GLN A 211 -7.80 -30.19 19.78
N LEU A 212 -8.55 -29.12 19.97
CA LEU A 212 -9.39 -28.55 18.90
C LEU A 212 -8.57 -28.03 17.71
N TYR A 213 -7.38 -27.48 17.97
CA TYR A 213 -6.45 -27.09 16.90
C TYR A 213 -5.91 -28.29 16.14
N ARG A 214 -5.55 -29.40 16.82
CA ARG A 214 -5.14 -30.64 16.13
C ARG A 214 -6.23 -31.14 15.18
N GLU A 215 -7.48 -31.14 15.64
CA GLU A 215 -8.62 -31.53 14.82
C GLU A 215 -8.82 -30.58 13.61
N LEU A 216 -8.72 -29.26 13.84
CA LEU A 216 -8.86 -28.28 12.76
C LEU A 216 -7.73 -28.40 11.73
N ILE A 217 -6.49 -28.56 12.18
CA ILE A 217 -5.31 -28.77 11.32
C ILE A 217 -5.46 -30.07 10.51
N ALA A 218 -5.95 -31.15 11.14
CA ALA A 218 -6.21 -32.41 10.45
C ALA A 218 -7.26 -32.23 9.33
N ILE A 219 -8.34 -31.51 9.60
CA ILE A 219 -9.37 -31.17 8.61
C ILE A 219 -8.76 -30.35 7.44
N THR A 220 -7.96 -29.34 7.76
CA THR A 220 -7.29 -28.51 6.74
C THR A 220 -6.34 -29.35 5.88
N ARG A 221 -5.56 -30.25 6.48
CA ARG A 221 -4.69 -31.19 5.76
C ARG A 221 -5.45 -32.13 4.84
N GLN A 222 -6.55 -32.71 5.32
CA GLN A 222 -7.37 -33.60 4.51
C GLN A 222 -7.97 -32.87 3.30
N THR A 223 -8.44 -31.64 3.51
CA THR A 223 -8.95 -30.79 2.42
C THR A 223 -7.85 -30.45 1.40
N LEU A 224 -6.62 -30.22 1.87
CA LEU A 224 -5.47 -29.98 1.01
C LEU A 224 -5.07 -31.22 0.19
N VAL A 225 -5.19 -32.43 0.75
CA VAL A 225 -4.97 -33.69 0.02
C VAL A 225 -5.97 -33.82 -1.13
N HIS A 226 -7.27 -33.61 -0.87
CA HIS A 226 -8.28 -33.64 -1.93
C HIS A 226 -7.98 -32.61 -3.04
N LEU A 227 -7.54 -31.41 -2.66
CA LEU A 227 -7.18 -30.37 -3.63
C LEU A 227 -5.98 -30.76 -4.51
N LYS A 228 -4.98 -31.45 -3.93
CA LYS A 228 -3.83 -31.97 -4.67
C LYS A 228 -4.26 -33.04 -5.68
N GLN A 229 -5.05 -34.00 -5.23
CA GLN A 229 -5.60 -35.06 -6.09
C GLN A 229 -6.41 -34.49 -7.25
N ALA A 230 -7.26 -33.50 -6.98
CA ALA A 230 -8.00 -32.79 -8.03
C ALA A 230 -7.08 -32.10 -9.04
N SER A 231 -5.99 -31.51 -8.54
CA SER A 231 -5.02 -30.84 -9.40
C SER A 231 -4.27 -31.80 -10.30
N GLU A 232 -3.98 -33.00 -9.82
CA GLU A 232 -3.30 -34.06 -10.58
C GLU A 232 -4.23 -34.64 -11.64
N GLN A 233 -5.50 -34.92 -11.30
CA GLN A 233 -6.50 -35.41 -12.25
C GLN A 233 -6.77 -34.39 -13.37
N LEU A 234 -6.92 -33.11 -13.01
CA LEU A 234 -7.12 -32.02 -13.97
C LEU A 234 -5.84 -31.63 -14.73
N ALA A 235 -4.66 -32.16 -14.39
CA ALA A 235 -3.44 -31.90 -15.15
C ALA A 235 -3.46 -32.57 -16.53
N VAL A 236 -4.26 -33.62 -16.70
CA VAL A 236 -4.35 -34.40 -17.95
C VAL A 236 -5.10 -33.65 -19.05
N ALA A 237 -6.04 -32.77 -18.69
CA ALA A 237 -6.87 -32.01 -19.63
C ALA A 237 -6.50 -30.52 -19.62
N SER A 238 -6.15 -29.95 -20.76
CA SER A 238 -5.73 -28.54 -20.88
C SER A 238 -6.75 -27.69 -21.62
N THR A 239 -7.90 -27.44 -20.97
CA THR A 239 -8.84 -26.39 -21.41
C THR A 239 -8.56 -25.08 -20.68
N ALA A 240 -8.94 -23.93 -21.27
CA ALA A 240 -8.72 -22.62 -20.66
C ALA A 240 -9.29 -22.49 -19.23
N PRO A 241 -10.51 -23.00 -18.92
CA PRO A 241 -11.03 -23.00 -17.54
C PRO A 241 -10.19 -23.82 -16.56
N ILE A 242 -9.65 -24.98 -16.99
CA ILE A 242 -8.78 -25.82 -16.16
C ILE A 242 -7.45 -25.12 -15.88
N ALA A 243 -6.86 -24.48 -16.90
CA ALA A 243 -5.62 -23.71 -16.75
C ALA A 243 -5.78 -22.57 -15.74
N ALA A 244 -6.87 -21.79 -15.83
CA ALA A 244 -7.17 -20.72 -14.88
C ALA A 244 -7.38 -21.24 -13.45
N TRP A 245 -8.07 -22.37 -13.30
CA TRP A 245 -8.24 -23.03 -12.01
C TRP A 245 -6.90 -23.50 -11.41
N GLN A 246 -6.02 -24.10 -12.22
CA GLN A 246 -4.68 -24.53 -11.77
C GLN A 246 -3.81 -23.36 -11.30
N VAL A 247 -3.91 -22.18 -11.93
CA VAL A 247 -3.21 -20.97 -11.46
C VAL A 247 -3.64 -20.62 -10.04
N GLN A 248 -4.94 -20.70 -9.74
CA GLN A 248 -5.45 -20.44 -8.38
C GLN A 248 -4.94 -21.49 -7.39
N VAL A 249 -4.92 -22.78 -7.76
CA VAL A 249 -4.37 -23.84 -6.89
C VAL A 249 -2.88 -23.61 -6.61
N ARG A 250 -2.09 -23.29 -7.64
CA ARG A 250 -0.66 -22.98 -7.51
C ARG A 250 -0.40 -21.78 -6.59
N HIS A 251 -1.29 -20.78 -6.62
CA HIS A 251 -1.21 -19.62 -5.74
C HIS A 251 -1.55 -19.96 -4.28
N TYR A 252 -2.71 -20.59 -4.03
CA TYR A 252 -3.19 -20.79 -2.66
C TYR A 252 -2.53 -21.96 -1.91
N ARG A 253 -2.09 -23.02 -2.61
CA ARG A 253 -1.46 -24.19 -1.98
C ARG A 253 -0.29 -23.83 -1.03
N PRO A 254 0.75 -23.09 -1.45
CA PRO A 254 1.86 -22.77 -0.56
C PRO A 254 1.43 -21.89 0.62
N LEU A 255 0.42 -21.02 0.45
CA LEU A 255 -0.12 -20.19 1.53
C LEU A 255 -0.84 -21.04 2.58
N VAL A 256 -1.66 -22.01 2.15
CA VAL A 256 -2.31 -22.96 3.06
C VAL A 256 -1.28 -23.82 3.82
N GLU A 257 -0.26 -24.32 3.13
CA GLU A 257 0.83 -25.07 3.76
C GLU A 257 1.57 -24.23 4.81
N ARG A 258 1.80 -22.93 4.53
CA ARG A 258 2.37 -21.98 5.50
C ARG A 258 1.47 -21.76 6.71
N ILE A 259 0.15 -21.63 6.52
CA ILE A 259 -0.81 -21.48 7.64
C ILE A 259 -0.83 -22.72 8.53
N ILE A 260 -0.78 -23.92 7.95
CA ILE A 260 -0.69 -25.17 8.71
C ILE A 260 0.57 -25.15 9.57
N ARG A 261 1.75 -24.91 8.97
CA ARG A 261 3.02 -24.84 9.71
C ARG A 261 3.02 -23.77 10.79
N GLN A 262 2.51 -22.58 10.49
CA GLN A 262 2.38 -21.48 11.45
C GLN A 262 1.51 -21.89 12.65
N SER A 263 0.36 -22.53 12.39
CA SER A 263 -0.56 -22.97 13.43
C SER A 263 0.05 -24.06 14.31
N GLU A 264 0.79 -25.00 13.71
CA GLU A 264 1.50 -26.05 14.45
C GLU A 264 2.57 -25.47 15.38
N ARG A 265 3.44 -24.60 14.85
CA ARG A 265 4.51 -23.96 15.63
C ARG A 265 3.95 -23.13 16.78
N ARG A 266 2.99 -22.25 16.50
CA ARG A 266 2.48 -21.31 17.50
C ARG A 266 1.59 -21.97 18.54
N VAL A 267 0.75 -22.92 18.14
CA VAL A 267 -0.29 -23.46 19.02
C VAL A 267 0.11 -24.80 19.62
N LEU A 268 0.74 -25.69 18.84
CA LEU A 268 1.12 -27.02 19.33
C LEU A 268 2.50 -26.99 20.01
N ALA A 269 3.49 -26.36 19.38
CA ALA A 269 4.86 -26.25 19.93
C ALA A 269 5.04 -25.06 20.88
N GLY A 270 4.20 -24.03 20.78
CA GLY A 270 4.30 -22.82 21.60
C GLY A 270 5.44 -21.88 21.19
N GLU A 271 5.96 -22.03 19.98
CA GLU A 271 7.04 -21.21 19.44
C GLU A 271 6.53 -19.85 18.90
N PRO A 272 7.25 -18.75 19.12
CA PRO A 272 6.96 -17.50 18.43
C PRO A 272 7.34 -17.60 16.95
N VAL A 273 6.45 -17.16 16.05
CA VAL A 273 6.75 -16.99 14.62
C VAL A 273 7.10 -15.51 14.41
N PRO A 274 8.27 -15.17 13.86
CA PRO A 274 8.67 -13.79 13.58
C PRO A 274 7.62 -13.03 12.76
N ALA A 275 7.47 -11.72 12.98
CA ALA A 275 6.42 -10.90 12.36
C ALA A 275 6.42 -10.99 10.82
N GLY A 276 7.59 -10.94 10.17
CA GLY A 276 7.71 -11.07 8.70
C GLY A 276 7.46 -12.48 8.15
N GLU A 277 7.40 -13.51 9.01
CA GLU A 277 7.04 -14.87 8.63
C GLU A 277 5.55 -15.18 8.86
N LYS A 278 4.81 -14.28 9.50
CA LYS A 278 3.42 -14.51 9.85
C LYS A 278 2.50 -14.13 8.70
N LEU A 279 1.74 -15.12 8.21
CA LEU A 279 0.68 -14.87 7.24
C LEU A 279 -0.60 -14.49 7.99
N VAL A 280 -1.16 -13.33 7.65
CA VAL A 280 -2.28 -12.70 8.37
C VAL A 280 -3.55 -12.64 7.54
N SER A 281 -3.45 -12.82 6.22
CA SER A 281 -4.59 -12.97 5.33
C SER A 281 -4.22 -13.88 4.15
N LEU A 282 -5.14 -14.75 3.76
CA LEU A 282 -5.04 -15.55 2.54
C LEU A 282 -5.34 -14.75 1.27
N PHE A 283 -6.05 -13.64 1.41
CA PHE A 283 -6.53 -12.81 0.30
C PHE A 283 -5.65 -11.58 0.08
N GLU A 284 -4.80 -11.26 1.06
CA GLU A 284 -3.80 -10.19 1.03
C GLU A 284 -2.48 -10.74 1.59
N PRO A 285 -1.74 -11.57 0.83
CA PRO A 285 -0.54 -12.25 1.31
C PRO A 285 0.64 -11.31 1.64
N HIS A 286 0.51 -10.02 1.30
CA HIS A 286 1.47 -8.95 1.60
C HIS A 286 1.12 -8.14 2.87
N ALA A 287 0.07 -8.54 3.59
CA ALA A 287 -0.28 -7.90 4.85
C ALA A 287 0.70 -8.35 5.96
N ASP A 288 1.25 -7.40 6.71
CA ASP A 288 2.18 -7.63 7.82
C ASP A 288 1.53 -7.21 9.15
N ILE A 289 1.99 -7.74 10.29
CA ILE A 289 1.59 -7.24 11.61
C ILE A 289 2.60 -6.22 12.11
N ILE A 290 2.12 -5.01 12.37
CA ILE A 290 2.85 -3.98 13.09
C ILE A 290 2.42 -4.05 14.57
N VAL A 291 3.29 -4.60 15.42
CA VAL A 291 3.05 -4.60 16.88
C VAL A 291 3.34 -3.19 17.41
N LYS A 292 2.30 -2.37 17.58
CA LYS A 292 2.39 -1.10 18.30
C LYS A 292 2.37 -1.38 19.80
N GLY A 293 3.35 -0.87 20.55
CA GLY A 293 3.57 -1.21 21.97
C GLY A 293 2.33 -1.15 22.86
N SER A 294 2.28 -2.07 23.83
CA SER A 294 1.39 -2.17 25.01
C SER A 294 -0.12 -1.96 24.83
N ARG A 295 -0.65 -1.96 23.61
CA ARG A 295 -2.09 -2.01 23.32
C ARG A 295 -2.33 -3.06 22.23
N ALA A 296 -3.55 -3.63 22.22
CA ALA A 296 -3.92 -4.78 21.41
C ALA A 296 -3.42 -4.67 19.95
N PRO A 297 -2.95 -5.78 19.34
CA PRO A 297 -2.31 -5.75 18.03
C PRO A 297 -3.29 -5.29 16.95
N SER A 298 -2.93 -4.24 16.21
CA SER A 298 -3.59 -3.83 14.95
C SER A 298 -2.88 -4.46 13.75
N MET A 299 -3.64 -4.78 12.70
CA MET A 299 -3.15 -5.45 11.50
C MET A 299 -3.32 -4.51 10.30
N ASP A 300 -2.22 -4.19 9.64
CA ASP A 300 -2.15 -3.11 8.65
C ASP A 300 -1.43 -3.58 7.39
N THR A 301 -1.87 -3.13 6.21
CA THR A 301 -1.22 -3.42 4.93
C THR A 301 -0.24 -2.31 4.55
N ASN A 302 0.95 -2.66 4.06
CA ASN A 302 1.84 -1.70 3.43
C ASN A 302 1.30 -1.34 2.05
N SER A 303 0.78 -0.12 1.91
CA SER A 303 0.62 0.52 0.60
C SER A 303 1.86 1.38 0.35
N THR A 304 2.69 0.96 -0.61
CA THR A 304 3.65 1.86 -1.29
C THR A 304 2.93 2.98 -2.01
#